data_AF-A0A1V5ZGF4-F1
#
_entry.id   AF-A0A1V5ZGF4-F1
#
_cell.length_a   1.000
_cell.length_b   1.000
_cell.length_c   1.000
_cell.angle_alpha   90.00
_cell.angle_beta   90.00
_cell.angle_gamma   90.00
#
_symmetry.space_group_name_H-M   'P 1'
#
loop_
_entity.id
_entity.type
_entity.pdbx_description
1 polymer ?
#
loop_
_entity_poly.entity_id
_entity_poly.type
_entity_poly.pdbx_seq_one_letter_code
_entity_poly.pdbx_strand_id
1 'polypeptide(L)'
;MNFDQDLKDKILEVKSGDVILWDSAMRAKKGVIGTPKHDMLLNALHHAARAGREQNTGVAKELLEKAELMEEPAFLMALEAILNVLPAPALVSSSSGPLAGAAADCDALEKLRKLAFAKEVPQPKQLGLL
;
A
#
# COMPACT_ATOMS: atom_id res chain seq x y z
N MET A 1 12.37 4.30 17.11
CA MET A 1 11.05 4.64 16.56
C MET A 1 10.16 5.05 17.71
N ASN A 2 9.63 6.27 17.69
CA ASN A 2 8.68 6.81 18.67
C ASN A 2 7.29 6.84 18.02
N PHE A 3 6.31 6.16 18.62
CA PHE A 3 4.97 6.02 18.03
C PHE A 3 4.32 7.37 17.69
N ASP A 4 4.32 8.31 18.64
CA ASP A 4 3.65 9.60 18.46
C ASP A 4 4.40 10.50 17.49
N GLN A 5 5.74 10.48 17.52
CA GLN A 5 6.55 11.35 16.67
C GLN A 5 6.68 10.82 15.25
N ASP A 6 6.77 9.50 15.08
CA ASP A 6 7.12 8.88 13.80
C ASP A 6 5.90 8.34 13.05
N LEU A 7 4.82 7.97 13.74
CA LEU A 7 3.68 7.27 13.13
C LEU A 7 2.38 8.07 13.16
N LYS A 8 2.03 8.61 14.33
CA LYS A 8 0.81 9.38 14.51
C LYS A 8 0.79 10.61 13.60
N ASP A 9 -0.36 10.87 13.00
CA ASP A 9 -0.61 11.94 12.05
C ASP A 9 0.21 11.89 10.75
N LYS A 10 0.99 10.81 10.53
CA LYS A 10 1.78 10.56 9.32
C LYS A 10 1.30 9.33 8.55
N ILE A 11 1.02 8.24 9.27
CA ILE A 11 0.55 6.96 8.70
C ILE A 11 -0.69 6.41 9.40
N LEU A 12 -1.04 6.95 10.57
CA LEU A 12 -2.16 6.48 11.40
C LEU A 12 -2.76 7.62 12.21
N GLU A 13 -3.97 7.39 12.72
CA GLU A 13 -4.58 8.19 13.79
C GLU A 13 -4.97 7.32 14.98
N VAL A 14 -5.09 7.97 16.15
CA VAL A 14 -5.67 7.37 17.34
C VAL A 14 -7.02 8.03 17.60
N LYS A 15 -8.10 7.26 17.60
CA LYS A 15 -9.46 7.73 17.86
C LYS A 15 -10.10 6.89 18.95
N SER A 16 -10.50 7.52 20.05
CA SER A 16 -11.17 6.84 21.17
C SER A 16 -10.42 5.62 21.73
N GLY A 17 -9.09 5.60 21.62
CA GLY A 17 -8.24 4.47 22.03
C GLY A 17 -7.90 3.48 20.91
N ASP A 18 -8.59 3.55 19.77
CA ASP A 18 -8.32 2.70 18.61
C ASP A 18 -7.24 3.31 17.70
N VAL A 19 -6.33 2.46 17.21
CA VAL A 19 -5.34 2.82 16.19
C VAL A 19 -5.90 2.51 14.81
N ILE A 20 -6.04 3.54 13.99
CA ILE A 20 -6.55 3.44 12.62
C ILE A 20 -5.39 3.73 11.68
N LEU A 21 -4.92 2.70 10.98
CA LEU A 21 -3.94 2.85 9.91
C LEU A 21 -4.61 3.47 8.68
N TRP A 22 -3.90 4.37 8.01
CA TRP A 22 -4.41 5.05 6.83
C TRP A 22 -4.01 4.35 5.54
N ASP A 23 -4.96 4.17 4.65
CA ASP A 23 -4.71 3.78 3.26
C ASP A 23 -4.08 4.93 2.44
N SER A 24 -3.72 4.62 1.20
CA SER A 24 -3.11 5.53 0.25
C SER A 24 -3.97 6.77 -0.05
N ALA A 25 -5.29 6.62 -0.17
CA ALA A 25 -6.19 7.74 -0.44
C ALA A 25 -6.29 8.67 0.78
N MET A 26 -6.37 8.12 1.99
CA MET A 26 -6.42 8.92 3.21
C MET A 26 -5.10 9.68 3.45
N ARG A 27 -3.94 9.04 3.28
CA ARG A 27 -2.65 9.73 3.41
C ARG A 27 -2.47 10.81 2.34
N ALA A 28 -2.96 10.59 1.13
CA ALA A 28 -2.95 11.61 0.08
C ALA A 28 -3.85 12.79 0.42
N LYS A 29 -5.08 12.52 0.87
CA LYS A 29 -6.03 13.57 1.31
C LYS A 29 -5.47 14.43 2.43
N LYS A 30 -4.69 13.84 3.34
CA LYS A 30 -4.02 14.56 4.44
C LYS A 30 -2.71 15.24 4.03
N GLY A 31 -2.21 15.03 2.81
CA GLY A 31 -0.97 15.62 2.32
C GLY A 31 0.28 15.05 2.98
N VAL A 32 0.23 13.81 3.48
CA VAL A 32 1.30 13.19 4.29
C VAL A 32 2.00 12.02 3.59
N ILE A 33 1.74 11.79 2.30
CA ILE A 33 2.58 10.90 1.49
C ILE A 33 3.82 11.67 1.08
N GLY A 34 4.96 11.34 1.67
CA GLY A 34 6.25 11.89 1.27
C GLY A 34 6.69 11.42 -0.11
N THR A 35 7.88 11.84 -0.54
CA THR A 35 8.47 11.39 -1.81
C THR A 35 8.72 9.87 -1.78
N PRO A 36 8.48 9.15 -2.89
CA PRO A 36 8.93 7.77 -3.03
C PRO A 36 10.46 7.75 -3.11
N LYS A 37 11.11 7.14 -2.12
CA LYS A 37 12.57 6.99 -2.03
C LYS A 37 12.90 5.61 -1.45
N HIS A 38 14.12 5.15 -1.68
CA HIS A 38 14.63 3.84 -1.27
C HIS A 38 14.49 3.58 0.25
N ASP A 39 14.62 4.61 1.08
CA ASP A 39 14.51 4.54 2.55
C ASP A 39 13.07 4.71 3.07
N MET A 40 12.11 5.00 2.19
CA MET A 40 10.71 5.27 2.54
C MET A 40 9.74 4.49 1.65
N LEU A 41 9.90 3.16 1.65
CA LEU A 41 9.14 2.23 0.80
C LEU A 41 7.62 2.33 0.97
N LEU A 42 7.12 2.66 2.16
CA LEU A 42 5.69 2.86 2.39
C LEU A 42 5.12 4.02 1.56
N ASN A 43 5.91 5.09 1.33
CA ASN A 43 5.48 6.16 0.44
C ASN A 43 5.38 5.68 -1.00
N ALA A 44 6.37 4.89 -1.47
CA ALA A 44 6.35 4.32 -2.81
C ALA A 44 5.15 3.38 -3.01
N LEU A 45 4.90 2.49 -2.06
CA LEU A 45 3.74 1.60 -2.08
C LEU A 45 2.42 2.37 -2.10
N HIS A 46 2.28 3.43 -1.30
CA HIS A 46 1.05 4.23 -1.29
C HIS A 46 0.87 5.07 -2.55
N HIS A 47 1.96 5.61 -3.12
CA HIS A 47 1.89 6.28 -4.42
C HIS A 47 1.47 5.31 -5.52
N ALA A 48 2.06 4.10 -5.55
CA ALA A 48 1.72 3.06 -6.52
C ALA A 48 0.28 2.55 -6.35
N ALA A 49 -0.16 2.26 -5.13
CA ALA A 49 -1.53 1.84 -4.83
C ALA A 49 -2.55 2.89 -5.27
N ARG A 50 -2.30 4.16 -4.91
CA ARG A 50 -3.16 5.29 -5.28
C ARG A 50 -3.22 5.47 -6.81
N ALA A 51 -2.08 5.48 -7.48
CA ALA A 51 -2.03 5.57 -8.94
C ALA A 51 -2.78 4.41 -9.61
N GLY A 52 -2.60 3.18 -9.10
CA GLY A 52 -3.27 1.98 -9.60
C GLY A 52 -4.79 2.04 -9.46
N ARG A 53 -5.31 2.54 -8.33
CA ARG A 53 -6.75 2.61 -8.06
C ARG A 53 -7.46 3.84 -8.64
N GLU A 54 -6.80 5.00 -8.69
CA GLU A 54 -7.38 6.24 -9.21
C GLU A 54 -7.21 6.36 -10.72
N GLN A 55 -6.21 5.69 -11.29
CA GLN A 55 -5.90 5.69 -12.71
C GLN A 55 -5.80 4.26 -13.23
N ASN A 56 -4.59 3.72 -13.37
CA ASN A 56 -4.37 2.34 -13.78
C ASN A 56 -2.96 1.87 -13.35
N THR A 57 -2.74 0.56 -13.41
CA THR A 57 -1.47 -0.06 -13.00
C THR A 57 -0.29 0.26 -13.92
N GLY A 58 -0.52 0.73 -15.15
CA GLY A 58 0.53 1.27 -16.03
C GLY A 58 1.13 2.55 -15.48
N VAL A 59 0.30 3.48 -15.01
CA VAL A 59 0.76 4.72 -14.35
C VAL A 59 1.53 4.41 -13.07
N ALA A 60 1.06 3.44 -12.29
CA ALA A 60 1.77 3.00 -11.10
C ALA A 60 3.16 2.42 -11.43
N LYS A 61 3.26 1.63 -12.52
CA LYS A 61 4.54 1.11 -13.02
C LYS A 61 5.48 2.23 -13.45
N GLU A 62 5.01 3.19 -14.25
CA GLU A 62 5.82 4.34 -14.67
C GLU A 62 6.35 5.17 -13.48
N LEU A 63 5.57 5.29 -12.41
CA LEU A 63 5.99 5.97 -11.19
C LEU A 63 7.17 5.24 -10.53
N LEU A 64 7.10 3.92 -10.44
CA LEU A 64 8.17 3.10 -9.85
C LEU A 64 9.41 3.05 -10.74
N GLU A 65 9.25 3.06 -12.07
CA GLU A 65 10.35 3.20 -13.02
C GLU A 65 11.11 4.52 -12.81
N LYS A 66 10.40 5.64 -12.71
CA LYS A 66 10.99 6.97 -12.45
C LYS A 66 11.66 7.07 -11.08
N ALA A 67 11.22 6.26 -10.12
CA ALA A 67 11.81 6.20 -8.78
C ALA A 67 12.95 5.17 -8.67
N GLU A 68 13.27 4.46 -9.76
CA GLU A 68 14.30 3.41 -9.80
C GLU A 68 14.01 2.23 -8.85
N LEU A 69 12.74 1.93 -8.59
CA LEU A 69 12.30 0.92 -7.62
C LEU A 69 11.91 -0.43 -8.24
N MET A 70 11.97 -0.55 -9.57
CA MET A 70 11.50 -1.75 -10.28
C MET A 70 12.31 -3.01 -9.96
N GLU A 71 13.60 -2.85 -9.67
CA GLU A 71 14.51 -3.96 -9.35
C GLU A 71 15.06 -3.85 -7.92
N GLU A 72 14.56 -2.90 -7.13
CA GLU A 72 15.07 -2.62 -5.79
C GLU A 72 14.62 -3.74 -4.82
N PRO A 73 15.55 -4.53 -4.24
CA PRO A 73 15.19 -5.71 -3.46
C PRO A 73 14.31 -5.41 -2.24
N ALA A 74 14.53 -4.29 -1.55
CA ALA A 74 13.75 -3.94 -0.38
C ALA A 74 12.29 -3.58 -0.75
N PHE A 75 12.07 -2.94 -1.89
CA PHE A 75 10.76 -2.63 -2.45
C PHE A 75 10.02 -3.90 -2.84
N LEU A 76 10.67 -4.84 -3.53
CA LEU A 76 10.06 -6.13 -3.89
C LEU A 76 9.63 -6.91 -2.63
N MET A 77 10.49 -6.93 -1.61
CA MET A 77 10.17 -7.53 -0.31
C MET A 77 9.02 -6.80 0.40
N ALA A 78 8.99 -5.47 0.36
CA ALA A 78 7.93 -4.67 0.97
C ALA A 78 6.58 -4.87 0.25
N LEU A 79 6.60 -4.97 -1.09
CA LEU A 79 5.43 -5.30 -1.90
C LEU A 79 4.90 -6.70 -1.58
N GLU A 80 5.79 -7.69 -1.45
CA GLU A 80 5.38 -9.03 -1.00
C GLU A 80 4.74 -8.97 0.40
N ALA A 81 5.40 -8.33 1.36
CA ALA A 81 4.93 -8.26 2.73
C ALA A 81 3.55 -7.59 2.82
N ILE A 82 3.36 -6.44 2.15
CA ILE A 82 2.11 -5.70 2.22
C ILE A 82 0.96 -6.48 1.57
N LEU A 83 1.20 -7.21 0.49
CA LEU A 83 0.18 -8.03 -0.17
C LEU A 83 -0.25 -9.24 0.67
N ASN A 84 0.62 -9.76 1.52
CA ASN A 84 0.28 -10.85 2.44
C ASN A 84 -0.49 -10.36 3.69
N VAL A 85 -0.33 -9.09 4.08
CA VAL A 85 -0.93 -8.53 5.30
C VAL A 85 -2.22 -7.76 5.04
N LEU A 86 -2.34 -7.07 3.90
CA LEU A 86 -3.54 -6.28 3.60
C LEU A 86 -4.75 -7.18 3.34
N PRO A 87 -5.96 -6.73 3.75
CA PRO A 87 -7.18 -7.49 3.52
C PRO A 87 -7.47 -7.62 2.04
N ALA A 88 -7.79 -8.84 1.60
CA ALA A 88 -8.28 -9.07 0.24
C ALA A 88 -9.61 -8.35 0.02
N PRO A 89 -9.89 -7.83 -1.19
CA PRO A 89 -11.22 -7.36 -1.54
C PRO A 89 -12.30 -8.42 -1.31
N ALA A 90 -11.99 -9.70 -1.60
CA ALA A 90 -12.91 -10.82 -1.41
C ALA A 90 -13.24 -11.12 0.06
N LEU A 91 -12.41 -10.65 1.00
CA LEU A 91 -12.59 -10.85 2.44
C LEU A 91 -13.27 -9.66 3.13
N VAL A 92 -13.51 -8.56 2.41
CA VAL A 92 -14.21 -7.39 2.96
C VAL A 92 -15.66 -7.40 2.50
N SER A 93 -16.58 -7.47 3.47
CA SER A 93 -18.02 -7.62 3.23
C SER A 93 -18.69 -6.39 2.61
N SER A 94 -18.06 -5.22 2.67
CA SER A 94 -18.59 -3.96 2.16
C SER A 94 -17.54 -3.09 1.48
N SER A 95 -17.93 -2.43 0.39
CA SER A 95 -17.13 -1.38 -0.25
C SER A 95 -17.05 -0.08 0.57
N SER A 96 -17.77 -0.02 1.69
CA SER A 96 -17.76 1.04 2.68
C SER A 96 -17.55 0.45 4.07
N GLY A 97 -16.37 0.68 4.65
CA GLY A 97 -16.03 0.20 5.98
C GLY A 97 -14.56 0.50 6.33
N PRO A 98 -14.14 0.25 7.58
CA PRO A 98 -12.79 0.58 8.05
C PRO A 98 -11.68 -0.06 7.22
N LEU A 99 -11.94 -1.23 6.62
CA LEU A 99 -10.97 -1.98 5.82
C LEU A 99 -11.09 -1.74 4.32
N ALA A 100 -12.14 -1.05 3.85
CA ALA A 100 -12.41 -0.90 2.42
C ALA A 100 -11.28 -0.17 1.69
N GLY A 101 -10.70 0.86 2.32
CA GLY A 101 -9.55 1.58 1.78
C GLY A 101 -8.31 0.71 1.63
N ALA A 102 -7.99 -0.06 2.67
CA ALA A 102 -6.86 -0.99 2.69
C ALA A 102 -7.04 -2.14 1.67
N ALA A 103 -8.26 -2.64 1.51
CA ALA A 103 -8.55 -3.68 0.51
C ALA A 103 -8.46 -3.16 -0.93
N ALA A 104 -8.87 -1.91 -1.17
CA ALA A 104 -8.70 -1.28 -2.47
C ALA A 104 -7.22 -1.05 -2.82
N ASP A 105 -6.38 -0.72 -1.84
CA ASP A 105 -4.92 -0.64 -2.03
C ASP A 105 -4.33 -2.02 -2.33
N CYS A 106 -4.76 -3.07 -1.62
CA CYS A 106 -4.36 -4.45 -1.88
C CYS A 106 -4.68 -4.87 -3.32
N ASP A 107 -5.90 -4.60 -3.79
CA ASP A 107 -6.32 -4.91 -5.17
C ASP A 107 -5.44 -4.22 -6.21
N ALA A 108 -5.18 -2.92 -6.04
CA ALA A 108 -4.36 -2.14 -6.96
C ALA A 108 -2.91 -2.66 -6.99
N LEU A 109 -2.34 -2.96 -5.83
CA LEU A 109 -0.98 -3.49 -5.71
C LEU A 109 -0.87 -4.91 -6.27
N GLU A 110 -1.87 -5.78 -6.08
CA GLU A 110 -1.85 -7.13 -6.65
C GLU A 110 -1.97 -7.10 -8.18
N LYS A 111 -2.79 -6.20 -8.72
CA LYS A 111 -2.86 -5.99 -10.18
C LYS A 111 -1.52 -5.46 -10.72
N LEU A 112 -0.86 -4.57 -10.00
CA LEU A 112 0.48 -4.09 -10.36
C LEU A 112 1.51 -5.21 -10.29
N ARG A 113 1.47 -6.05 -9.23
CA ARG A 113 2.32 -7.24 -9.12
C ARG A 113 2.16 -8.16 -10.32
N LYS A 114 0.93 -8.49 -10.72
CA LYS A 114 0.66 -9.31 -11.91
C LYS A 114 1.20 -8.68 -13.19
N LEU A 115 1.10 -7.36 -13.32
CA LEU A 115 1.57 -6.63 -14.50
C LEU A 115 3.10 -6.61 -14.60
N ALA A 116 3.80 -6.37 -13.49
CA ALA A 116 5.19 -5.92 -13.50
C ALA A 116 6.16 -6.77 -12.67
N PHE A 117 5.67 -7.55 -11.70
CA PHE A 117 6.50 -8.21 -10.69
C PHE A 117 6.13 -9.68 -10.47
N ALA A 118 5.44 -10.31 -11.43
CA ALA A 118 4.89 -11.65 -11.22
C ALA A 118 5.96 -12.74 -11.14
N LYS A 119 7.17 -12.48 -11.66
CA LYS A 119 8.30 -13.42 -11.61
C LYS A 119 9.11 -13.27 -10.32
N GLU A 120 9.15 -12.05 -9.79
CA GLU A 120 9.98 -11.64 -8.66
C GLU A 120 9.21 -11.72 -7.33
N VAL A 121 7.93 -11.34 -7.35
CA VAL A 121 7.05 -11.32 -6.17
C VAL A 121 6.01 -12.43 -6.33
N PRO A 122 6.04 -13.46 -5.47
CA PRO A 122 5.07 -14.55 -5.50
C PRO A 122 3.62 -14.07 -5.36
N GLN A 123 2.67 -14.92 -5.77
CA GLN A 123 1.26 -14.67 -5.48
C GLN A 123 1.07 -14.63 -3.96
N PRO A 124 0.36 -13.62 -3.41
CA PRO A 124 0.17 -13.49 -1.98
C PRO A 124 -0.64 -14.67 -1.43
N LYS A 125 -0.18 -15.18 -0.29
CA LYS A 125 -0.93 -16.13 0.53
C LYS A 125 -1.72 -15.29 1.51
N GLN A 126 -2.81 -14.69 1.04
CA GLN A 126 -3.67 -13.88 1.90
C GLN A 126 -3.98 -14.67 3.16
N LEU A 127 -3.58 -14.11 4.30
CA LEU A 127 -3.89 -14.70 5.60
C LEU A 127 -5.41 -14.82 5.64
N GLY A 128 -5.93 -16.05 5.71
CA GLY A 128 -7.33 -16.26 6.03
C GLY A 128 -7.57 -15.54 7.35
N LEU A 129 -8.34 -14.45 7.31
CA LEU A 129 -8.85 -13.82 8.52
C LEU A 129 -9.79 -14.87 9.13
N LEU A 130 -9.27 -15.63 10.09
CA LEU A 130 -9.98 -16.61 10.90
C LEU A 130 -10.98 -15.92 11.83
#